data_AF-A0A6V7K5J0-F1
#
_entry.id   AF-A0A6V7K5J0-F1
#
_cell.length_a   1.000
_cell.length_b   1.000
_cell.length_c   1.000
_cell.angle_alpha   90.00
_cell.angle_beta   90.00
_cell.angle_gamma   90.00
#
_symmetry.space_group_name_H-M   'P 1'
#
loop_
_entity.id
_entity.type
_entity.pdbx_description
1 polymer ?
#
loop_
_entity_poly.entity_id
_entity_poly.type
_entity_poly.pdbx_seq_one_letter_code
_entity_poly.pdbx_strand_id
1 'polypeptide(L)'
;LTKLQFEEKPTKDDLMGVEDTAGRGIFHKTILKHRGTVFSIGTRGEILSSQLEEPIIVPHTASKIRYHYEALFRSEQYALVDNACREYLFLTEFFKVRGIQALEIFNQVLGTTLTLMQKNLQGFVDDCYDTIALFLCLHLVMRYQMICHKRAVPALD
;
A
#
# COMPACT_ATOMS: atom_id res chain seq x y z
N LEU A 1 -10.58 2.97 1.19
CA LEU A 1 -10.94 1.54 0.99
C LEU A 1 -10.94 0.69 2.28
N THR A 2 -10.59 1.27 3.43
CA THR A 2 -10.41 0.58 4.73
C THR A 2 -11.59 -0.28 5.20
N LYS A 3 -12.83 0.04 4.86
CA LYS A 3 -14.02 -0.78 5.19
C LYS A 3 -14.04 -2.16 4.53
N LEU A 4 -13.23 -2.36 3.48
CA LEU A 4 -13.09 -3.64 2.78
C LEU A 4 -11.92 -4.48 3.32
N GLN A 5 -11.15 -3.96 4.27
CA GLN A 5 -10.07 -4.71 4.90
C GLN A 5 -10.65 -5.84 5.77
N PHE A 6 -9.93 -6.96 5.91
CA PHE A 6 -10.22 -7.92 6.97
C PHE A 6 -10.28 -7.22 8.34
N GLU A 7 -11.31 -7.56 9.13
CA GLU A 7 -11.57 -6.96 10.44
C GLU A 7 -10.53 -7.39 11.48
N GLU A 8 -10.11 -8.66 11.42
CA GLU A 8 -9.04 -9.19 12.26
C GLU A 8 -7.68 -8.81 11.67
N LYS A 9 -6.93 -8.01 12.43
CA LYS A 9 -5.56 -7.58 12.09
C LYS A 9 -4.56 -8.27 13.01
N PRO A 10 -3.35 -8.60 12.52
CA PRO A 10 -2.25 -9.01 13.37
C PRO A 10 -1.99 -8.00 14.46
N THR A 11 -1.78 -8.49 15.68
CA THR A 11 -1.46 -7.68 16.85
C THR A 11 -0.04 -7.98 17.33
N LYS A 12 0.44 -7.18 18.29
CA LYS A 12 1.76 -7.41 18.92
C LYS A 12 1.91 -8.84 19.45
N ASP A 13 0.84 -9.43 19.96
CA ASP A 13 0.82 -10.77 20.56
C ASP A 13 0.94 -11.89 19.51
N ASP A 14 0.77 -11.58 18.22
CA ASP A 14 0.90 -12.55 17.12
C ASP A 14 2.33 -12.63 16.57
N LEU A 15 3.25 -11.79 17.04
CA LEU A 15 4.65 -11.79 16.61
C LEU A 15 5.42 -12.98 17.21
N MET A 16 6.30 -13.60 16.42
CA MET A 16 7.20 -14.63 16.92
C MET A 16 8.23 -13.99 17.87
N GLY A 17 8.36 -14.54 19.08
CA GLY A 17 9.37 -14.09 20.05
C GLY A 17 8.86 -13.08 21.08
N VAL A 18 7.54 -12.84 21.18
CA VAL A 18 6.97 -12.26 22.40
C VAL A 18 7.23 -13.25 23.52
N GLU A 19 8.12 -12.90 24.45
CA GLU A 19 8.30 -13.68 25.68
C GLU A 19 6.94 -13.78 26.37
N ASP A 20 6.51 -14.98 26.76
CA ASP A 20 5.32 -15.22 27.60
C ASP A 20 5.50 -14.42 28.91
N THR A 21 5.17 -13.12 28.91
CA THR A 21 5.45 -12.20 30.02
C THR A 21 4.35 -12.30 31.08
N ALA A 22 3.99 -13.53 31.45
CA ALA A 22 3.11 -13.79 32.55
C ALA A 22 3.45 -15.15 33.14
N GLY A 23 4.02 -15.15 34.36
CA GLY A 23 3.95 -16.32 35.22
C GLY A 23 2.50 -16.76 35.36
N ARG A 24 2.10 -17.81 34.64
CA ARG A 24 0.78 -18.43 34.71
C ARG A 24 0.94 -19.93 34.51
N GLY A 25 0.31 -20.68 35.41
CA GLY A 25 0.62 -22.09 35.69
C GLY A 25 0.39 -23.08 34.55
N ILE A 26 0.66 -24.35 34.88
CA ILE A 26 0.87 -25.54 34.04
C ILE A 26 -0.28 -25.90 33.05
N PHE A 27 -1.30 -25.05 32.90
CA PHE A 27 -2.47 -25.30 32.04
C PHE A 27 -2.81 -24.19 31.03
N HIS A 28 -1.97 -23.17 30.82
CA HIS A 28 -2.22 -22.16 29.78
C HIS A 28 -1.54 -22.55 28.46
N LYS A 29 -2.32 -23.09 27.51
CA LYS A 29 -1.91 -23.17 26.10
C LYS A 29 -2.27 -21.84 25.43
N THR A 30 -1.28 -21.00 25.16
CA THR A 30 -1.41 -19.83 24.28
C THR A 30 -1.68 -20.32 22.85
N ILE A 31 -2.96 -20.37 22.47
CA ILE A 31 -3.36 -20.66 21.10
C ILE A 31 -3.13 -19.37 20.29
N LEU A 32 -2.07 -19.35 19.49
CA LEU A 32 -1.83 -18.29 18.50
C LEU A 32 -2.95 -18.31 17.46
N LYS A 33 -3.91 -17.39 17.57
CA LYS A 33 -5.09 -17.33 16.70
C LYS A 33 -4.74 -17.00 15.25
N HIS A 34 -3.61 -16.33 14.99
CA HIS A 34 -3.29 -15.75 13.66
C HIS A 34 -2.01 -16.26 13.00
N ARG A 35 -1.52 -17.47 13.31
CA ARG A 35 -0.30 -18.04 12.67
C ARG A 35 -0.31 -18.02 11.14
N GLY A 36 -1.48 -18.13 10.51
CA GLY A 36 -1.61 -18.19 9.06
C GLY A 36 -1.37 -16.84 8.36
N THR A 37 -1.83 -15.73 8.94
CA THR A 37 -1.84 -14.43 8.26
C THR A 37 -0.54 -13.64 8.46
N VAL A 38 0.14 -13.83 9.59
CA VAL A 38 1.38 -13.10 9.93
C VAL A 38 2.62 -13.70 9.26
N PHE A 39 2.61 -15.00 8.96
CA PHE A 39 3.80 -15.72 8.49
C PHE A 39 3.65 -16.40 7.12
N SER A 40 2.47 -16.29 6.48
CA SER A 40 2.25 -16.88 5.16
C SER A 40 2.01 -15.81 4.10
N ILE A 41 2.83 -15.83 3.04
CA ILE A 41 2.64 -14.98 1.88
C ILE A 41 1.50 -15.48 0.99
N GLY A 42 1.40 -16.80 0.74
CA GLY A 42 0.33 -17.40 -0.05
C GLY A 42 0.05 -16.64 -1.36
N THR A 43 -1.24 -16.41 -1.64
CA THR A 43 -1.71 -15.63 -2.81
C THR A 43 -1.51 -14.12 -2.67
N ARG A 44 -1.13 -13.60 -1.49
CA ARG A 44 -0.87 -12.17 -1.27
C ARG A 44 0.27 -11.65 -2.16
N GLY A 45 1.20 -12.53 -2.54
CA GLY A 45 2.32 -12.18 -3.41
C GLY A 45 1.93 -11.87 -4.86
N GLU A 46 0.73 -12.26 -5.31
CA GLU A 46 0.27 -12.04 -6.69
C GLU A 46 0.11 -10.55 -7.03
N ILE A 47 -0.07 -9.69 -6.02
CA ILE A 47 -0.10 -8.22 -6.15
C ILE A 47 1.18 -7.65 -6.78
N LEU A 48 2.29 -8.38 -6.69
CA LEU A 48 3.58 -7.97 -7.23
C LEU A 48 3.80 -8.43 -8.68
N SER A 49 2.91 -9.27 -9.21
CA SER A 49 3.02 -9.87 -10.54
C SER A 49 1.73 -9.65 -11.34
N SER A 50 0.83 -10.63 -11.37
CA SER A 50 -0.38 -10.62 -12.20
C SER A 50 -1.36 -9.53 -11.81
N GLN A 51 -1.38 -9.12 -10.54
CA GLN A 51 -2.33 -8.14 -10.02
C GLN A 51 -1.74 -6.71 -9.92
N LEU A 52 -0.48 -6.50 -10.32
CA LEU A 52 0.22 -5.22 -10.16
C LEU A 52 -0.51 -4.04 -10.81
N GLU A 53 -1.00 -4.24 -12.03
CA GLU A 53 -1.74 -3.24 -12.82
C GLU A 53 -3.22 -3.62 -12.98
N GLU A 54 -3.74 -4.45 -12.07
CA GLU A 54 -5.16 -4.82 -12.07
C GLU A 54 -6.04 -3.58 -11.84
N PRO A 55 -7.26 -3.51 -12.42
CA PRO A 55 -8.18 -2.42 -12.19
C PRO A 55 -8.35 -2.06 -10.70
N ILE A 56 -8.59 -0.76 -10.48
CA ILE A 56 -8.77 -0.24 -9.12
C ILE A 56 -10.02 -0.85 -8.48
N ILE A 57 -9.95 -1.08 -7.17
CA ILE A 57 -11.05 -1.61 -6.40
C ILE A 57 -12.13 -0.53 -6.28
N VAL A 58 -13.31 -0.82 -6.80
CA VAL A 58 -14.46 0.08 -6.73
C VAL A 58 -15.32 -0.30 -5.51
N PRO A 59 -15.40 0.56 -4.47
CA PRO A 59 -15.92 0.14 -3.16
C PRO A 59 -17.34 -0.44 -3.17
N HIS A 60 -18.24 0.11 -3.97
CA HIS A 60 -19.63 -0.35 -4.02
C HIS A 60 -19.77 -1.73 -4.66
N THR A 61 -18.93 -2.05 -5.66
CA THR A 61 -18.91 -3.38 -6.31
C THR A 61 -18.24 -4.44 -5.44
N ALA A 62 -17.26 -4.05 -4.62
CA ALA A 62 -16.43 -4.96 -3.84
C ALA A 62 -16.90 -5.16 -2.39
N SER A 63 -18.10 -4.67 -2.03
CA SER A 63 -18.60 -4.65 -0.63
C SER A 63 -18.63 -6.00 0.09
N LYS A 64 -18.75 -7.11 -0.66
CA LYS A 64 -18.78 -8.48 -0.14
C LYS A 64 -17.40 -9.14 -0.04
N ILE A 65 -16.37 -8.52 -0.61
CA ILE A 65 -15.01 -9.06 -0.64
C ILE A 65 -14.22 -8.40 0.49
N ARG A 66 -13.37 -9.20 1.16
CA ARG A 66 -12.42 -8.72 2.15
C ARG A 66 -11.01 -8.87 1.61
N TYR A 67 -10.20 -7.84 1.83
CA TYR A 67 -8.85 -7.75 1.29
C TYR A 67 -7.83 -7.61 2.42
N HIS A 68 -6.64 -8.15 2.17
CA HIS A 68 -5.47 -7.76 2.95
C HIS A 68 -5.08 -6.32 2.62
N TYR A 69 -4.37 -5.66 3.53
CA TYR A 69 -4.06 -4.24 3.41
C TYR A 69 -3.31 -3.93 2.11
N GLU A 70 -2.29 -4.71 1.78
CA GLU A 70 -1.43 -4.50 0.63
C GLU A 70 -2.19 -4.55 -0.71
N ALA A 71 -3.31 -5.29 -0.79
CA ALA A 71 -4.16 -5.29 -1.98
C ALA A 71 -4.96 -3.99 -2.12
N LEU A 72 -5.39 -3.39 -1.01
CA LEU A 72 -6.02 -2.06 -0.98
C LEU A 72 -4.99 -0.98 -1.31
N PHE A 73 -3.81 -1.05 -0.68
CA PHE A 73 -2.69 -0.16 -0.94
C PHE A 73 -2.27 -0.20 -2.41
N ARG A 74 -2.12 -1.40 -3.00
CA ARG A 74 -1.87 -1.59 -4.43
C ARG A 74 -2.87 -0.83 -5.29
N SER A 75 -4.16 -0.93 -4.98
CA SER A 75 -5.21 -0.23 -5.73
C SER A 75 -5.10 1.29 -5.61
N GLU A 76 -4.83 1.81 -4.41
CA GLU A 76 -4.71 3.26 -4.17
C GLU A 76 -3.46 3.82 -4.84
N GLN A 77 -2.32 3.12 -4.74
CA GLN A 77 -1.06 3.50 -5.37
C GLN A 77 -1.13 3.42 -6.90
N TYR A 78 -1.77 2.38 -7.47
CA TYR A 78 -1.94 2.28 -8.92
C TYR A 78 -2.77 3.45 -9.47
N ALA A 79 -3.88 3.78 -8.79
CA ALA A 79 -4.71 4.93 -9.15
C ALA A 79 -3.92 6.24 -9.10
N LEU A 80 -3.09 6.43 -8.07
CA LEU A 80 -2.24 7.61 -7.93
C LEU A 80 -1.22 7.71 -9.06
N VAL A 81 -0.48 6.63 -9.30
CA VAL A 81 0.59 6.57 -10.31
C VAL A 81 0.05 6.76 -11.72
N ASP A 82 -1.06 6.10 -12.07
CA ASP A 82 -1.64 6.22 -13.41
C ASP A 82 -2.14 7.64 -13.67
N ASN A 83 -2.85 8.24 -12.70
CA ASN A 83 -3.33 9.61 -12.81
C ASN A 83 -2.17 10.60 -12.85
N ALA A 84 -1.19 10.48 -11.95
CA ALA A 84 -0.04 11.37 -11.91
C ALA A 84 0.80 11.33 -13.18
N CYS A 85 0.99 10.14 -13.78
CA CYS A 85 1.68 10.04 -15.07
C CYS A 85 0.93 10.79 -16.18
N ARG A 86 -0.39 10.60 -16.27
CA ARG A 86 -1.22 11.28 -17.28
C ARG A 86 -1.25 12.79 -17.07
N GLU A 87 -1.43 13.23 -15.83
CA GLU A 87 -1.44 14.64 -15.47
C GLU A 87 -0.10 15.31 -15.77
N TYR A 88 1.04 14.68 -15.43
CA TYR A 88 2.35 15.25 -15.75
C TYR A 88 2.53 15.47 -17.26
N LEU A 89 2.21 14.45 -18.06
CA LEU A 89 2.28 14.56 -19.53
C LEU A 89 1.35 15.66 -20.04
N PHE A 90 0.09 15.69 -19.57
CA PHE A 90 -0.85 16.74 -19.93
C PHE A 90 -0.32 18.13 -19.59
N LEU A 91 0.17 18.36 -18.37
CA LEU A 91 0.69 19.65 -17.93
C LEU A 91 1.89 20.10 -18.77
N THR A 92 2.83 19.19 -19.06
CA THR A 92 3.98 19.51 -19.92
C THR A 92 3.57 19.89 -21.33
N GLU A 93 2.58 19.20 -21.91
CA GLU A 93 2.11 19.45 -23.26
C GLU A 93 1.21 20.67 -23.38
N PHE A 94 0.32 20.88 -22.40
CA PHE A 94 -0.65 21.97 -22.39
C PHE A 94 0.03 23.31 -22.11
N PHE A 95 0.88 23.38 -21.08
CA PHE A 95 1.59 24.61 -20.69
C PHE A 95 2.93 24.80 -21.43
N LYS A 96 3.36 23.83 -22.26
CA LYS A 96 4.64 23.86 -22.99
C LYS A 96 5.86 24.05 -22.09
N VAL A 97 5.80 23.54 -20.86
CA VAL A 97 6.88 23.61 -19.85
C VAL A 97 7.66 22.30 -19.80
N ARG A 98 8.92 22.36 -19.35
CA ARG A 98 9.80 21.20 -19.17
C ARG A 98 10.66 21.35 -17.92
N GLY A 99 11.21 20.24 -17.43
CA GLY A 99 12.13 20.23 -16.30
C GLY A 99 11.47 20.80 -15.04
N ILE A 100 12.17 21.71 -14.36
CA ILE A 100 11.77 22.27 -13.06
C ILE A 100 10.39 22.95 -13.12
N GLN A 101 10.11 23.73 -14.17
CA GLN A 101 8.82 24.42 -14.31
C GLN A 101 7.64 23.44 -14.41
N ALA A 102 7.84 22.31 -15.10
CA ALA A 102 6.83 21.25 -15.16
C ALA A 102 6.60 20.61 -13.80
N LEU A 103 7.66 20.39 -13.02
CA LEU A 103 7.59 19.85 -11.66
C LEU A 103 6.89 20.82 -10.70
N GLU A 104 7.11 22.12 -10.83
CA GLU A 104 6.43 23.13 -10.01
C GLU A 104 4.91 23.13 -10.25
N ILE A 105 4.48 23.15 -11.52
CA ILE A 105 3.06 23.08 -11.87
C ILE A 105 2.46 21.74 -11.42
N PHE A 106 3.17 20.63 -11.63
CA PHE A 106 2.74 19.32 -11.14
C PHE A 106 2.54 19.31 -9.61
N ASN A 107 3.47 19.89 -8.85
CA ASN A 107 3.37 19.98 -7.40
C ASN A 107 2.22 20.90 -6.95
N GLN A 108 1.88 21.93 -7.70
CA GLN A 108 0.69 22.75 -7.44
C GLN A 108 -0.62 21.95 -7.62
N VAL A 109 -0.65 21.00 -8.56
CA VAL A 109 -1.83 20.18 -8.85
C VAL A 109 -1.94 18.96 -7.91
N LEU A 110 -0.85 18.19 -7.75
CA LEU A 110 -0.86 16.93 -7.01
C LEU A 110 -0.17 16.96 -5.65
N GLY A 111 0.57 18.01 -5.28
CA GLY A 111 1.35 18.04 -4.05
C GLY A 111 0.53 17.82 -2.79
N THR A 112 -0.68 18.39 -2.70
CA THR A 112 -1.59 18.16 -1.58
C THR A 112 -2.07 16.71 -1.52
N THR A 113 -2.38 16.10 -2.67
CA THR A 113 -2.77 14.70 -2.77
C THR A 113 -1.65 13.77 -2.34
N LEU A 114 -0.42 14.01 -2.80
CA LEU A 114 0.76 13.24 -2.39
C LEU A 114 0.99 13.33 -0.88
N THR A 115 0.88 14.54 -0.31
CA THR A 115 1.01 14.75 1.13
C THR A 115 -0.06 14.00 1.93
N LEU A 116 -1.31 13.99 1.45
CA LEU A 116 -2.39 13.24 2.09
C LEU A 116 -2.13 11.73 2.06
N MET A 117 -1.67 11.21 0.92
CA MET A 117 -1.36 9.79 0.77
C MET A 117 -0.20 9.36 1.68
N GLN A 118 0.85 10.18 1.79
CA GLN A 118 1.97 9.95 2.71
C GLN A 118 1.51 9.91 4.17
N LYS A 119 0.66 10.86 4.61
CA LYS A 119 0.11 10.88 5.97
C LYS A 119 -0.72 9.65 6.29
N ASN A 120 -1.56 9.22 5.35
CA ASN A 120 -2.38 8.01 5.49
C ASN A 120 -1.52 6.75 5.60
N LEU A 121 -0.44 6.67 4.82
CA LEU A 121 0.51 5.56 4.90
C LEU A 121 1.25 5.56 6.24
N GLN A 122 1.74 6.72 6.69
CA GLN A 122 2.44 6.82 7.98
C GLN A 122 1.54 6.32 9.13
N GLY A 123 0.29 6.76 9.17
CA GLY A 123 -0.65 6.31 10.19
C GLY A 123 -0.96 4.80 10.15
N PHE A 124 -0.82 4.15 8.99
CA PHE A 124 -0.90 2.70 8.91
C PHE A 124 0.37 2.02 9.41
N VAL A 125 1.54 2.50 8.97
CA VAL A 125 2.84 1.88 9.29
C VAL A 125 3.12 1.93 10.79
N ASP A 126 2.74 3.01 11.46
CA ASP A 126 2.99 3.22 12.90
C ASP A 126 2.34 2.15 13.80
N ASP A 127 1.25 1.53 13.36
CA ASP A 127 0.47 0.55 14.14
C ASP A 127 0.26 -0.77 13.37
N CYS A 128 1.19 -1.11 12.47
CA CYS A 128 1.13 -2.35 11.70
C CYS A 128 2.05 -3.44 12.26
N TYR A 129 1.47 -4.56 12.67
CA TYR A 129 2.20 -5.77 13.10
C TYR A 129 2.28 -6.85 12.00
N ASP A 130 1.71 -6.60 10.81
CA ASP A 130 1.80 -7.49 9.66
C ASP A 130 3.05 -7.18 8.83
N THR A 131 4.15 -7.85 9.15
CA THR A 131 5.43 -7.65 8.45
C THR A 131 5.36 -8.02 6.97
N ILE A 132 4.51 -8.98 6.58
CA ILE A 132 4.31 -9.37 5.19
C ILE A 132 3.58 -8.25 4.43
N ALA A 133 2.55 -7.64 5.02
CA ALA A 133 1.87 -6.50 4.41
C ALA A 133 2.85 -5.34 4.15
N LEU A 134 3.67 -4.99 5.15
CA LEU A 134 4.67 -3.92 5.02
C LEU A 134 5.70 -4.23 3.93
N PHE A 135 6.22 -5.46 3.91
CA PHE A 135 7.17 -5.92 2.90
C PHE A 135 6.58 -5.84 1.48
N LEU A 136 5.35 -6.30 1.31
CA LEU A 136 4.65 -6.26 0.02
C LEU A 136 4.35 -4.82 -0.42
N CYS A 137 3.92 -3.95 0.49
CA CYS A 137 3.71 -2.52 0.22
C CYS A 137 5.00 -1.82 -0.24
N LEU A 138 6.12 -2.08 0.42
CA LEU A 138 7.43 -1.55 0.00
C LEU A 138 7.77 -2.00 -1.43
N HIS A 139 7.59 -3.28 -1.72
CA HIS A 139 7.84 -3.84 -3.05
C HIS A 139 6.89 -3.34 -4.14
N LEU A 140 5.66 -2.94 -3.79
CA LEU A 140 4.74 -2.25 -4.69
C LEU A 140 5.27 -0.86 -5.05
N VAL A 141 5.70 -0.07 -4.06
CA VAL A 141 6.26 1.27 -4.29
C VAL A 141 7.46 1.18 -5.25
N MET A 142 8.39 0.26 -5.00
CA MET A 142 9.55 0.05 -5.89
C MET A 142 9.14 -0.30 -7.33
N ARG A 143 8.10 -1.11 -7.52
CA ARG A 143 7.60 -1.47 -8.86
C ARG A 143 6.92 -0.30 -9.55
N TYR A 144 6.14 0.50 -8.82
CA TYR A 144 5.51 1.67 -9.39
C TYR A 144 6.52 2.77 -9.76
N GLN A 145 7.57 2.95 -8.97
CA GLN A 145 8.68 3.84 -9.34
C GLN A 145 9.32 3.42 -10.68
N MET A 146 9.57 2.11 -10.87
CA MET A 146 10.05 1.59 -12.16
C MET A 146 9.07 1.85 -13.31
N ILE A 147 7.75 1.82 -13.06
CA ILE A 147 6.73 2.17 -14.07
C ILE A 147 6.81 3.66 -14.43
N CYS A 148 6.91 4.56 -13.45
CA CYS A 148 7.09 6.00 -13.68
C CYS A 148 8.34 6.29 -14.52
N HIS A 149 9.46 5.65 -14.21
CA HIS A 149 10.69 5.76 -14.99
C HIS A 149 10.51 5.28 -16.44
N LYS A 150 9.88 4.11 -16.65
CA LYS A 150 9.59 3.59 -18.01
C LYS A 150 8.68 4.53 -18.81
N ARG A 151 7.79 5.25 -18.13
CA ARG A 151 6.91 6.26 -18.73
C ARG A 151 7.58 7.63 -18.90
N ALA A 152 8.87 7.76 -18.53
CA ALA A 152 9.64 9.00 -18.57
C ALA A 152 9.00 10.15 -17.75
N VAL A 153 8.36 9.82 -16.63
CA VAL A 153 7.72 10.79 -15.72
C VAL A 153 8.59 10.94 -14.46
N PRO A 154 9.42 12.00 -14.36
CA PRO A 154 10.29 12.23 -13.20
C PRO A 154 9.56 12.81 -11.99
N ALA A 155 8.25 13.09 -12.10
CA ALA A 155 7.50 13.83 -11.09
C ALA A 155 7.12 13.02 -9.84
N LEU A 156 7.23 11.69 -9.93
CA LEU A 156 6.95 10.75 -8.84
C LEU A 156 8.20 10.00 -8.39
N ASP A 157 9.38 10.44 -8.84
CA ASP A 157 10.67 9.88 -8.45
C ASP A 157 11.13 10.42 -7.09
#